data_AF-A0A1F2TPK7-F1
#
_entry.id   AF-A0A1F2TPK7-F1
#
_cell.length_a   1.000
_cell.length_b   1.000
_cell.length_c   1.000
_cell.angle_alpha   90.00
_cell.angle_beta   90.00
_cell.angle_gamma   90.00
#
_symmetry.space_group_name_H-M   'P 1'
#
loop_
_entity.id
_entity.type
_entity.pdbx_description
1 polymer ?
#
loop_
_entity_poly.entity_id
_entity_poly.type
_entity_poly.pdbx_seq_one_letter_code
_entity_poly.pdbx_strand_id
1 'polypeptide(L)'
;MAAPFIFSLPNSAVGPGAQGALGFGANYFLANDRRTNAAMPFVKQGFAHFKGVGQSLKVGRMEVVDGTEVVPRDSTLAALKRDRIAHRLLGNFGFTHVGRSLDGAQYAFDRPGLNVTVVGGRPTRGVFQVDGWGELDATIVYGALTRQAGGATNAGEWRVFALGYVDHRRDVLKVDNRLLEARQADEESIAVSTVGGHYVLRLETPGGVVDLLTWGALQAGSWGALSHRAAALAGEVGWQPRIAARLRPWLRAGYGYASGDGDPADQTHGTFFQVLPTPRVYARFPFFNLMNIGDAFGELIIRPSGRLTVRTDVHVLRLAGRSDLWYQGGGAFQPGTFGYAGRPSGGHAGLATLYDASGDYTVNTHLAIGGYYGYASGEQVVRAIYPADRAARFSYVELVARF
;
A
#
# COMPACT_ATOMS: atom_id res chain seq x y z
N MET A 1 1.59 5.28 22.87
CA MET A 1 0.27 4.66 23.12
C MET A 1 -0.68 5.02 22.00
N ALA A 2 -1.67 4.18 21.71
CA ALA A 2 -2.83 4.49 20.87
C ALA A 2 -4.11 4.01 21.57
N ALA A 3 -5.23 4.67 21.32
CA ALA A 3 -6.53 4.32 21.88
C ALA A 3 -7.62 4.47 20.80
N PRO A 4 -7.76 3.49 19.90
CA PRO A 4 -8.84 3.46 18.92
C PRO A 4 -10.19 3.29 19.61
N PHE A 5 -11.15 4.12 19.22
CA PHE A 5 -12.56 3.99 19.59
C PHE A 5 -13.38 3.98 18.32
N ILE A 6 -14.17 2.92 18.13
CA ILE A 6 -14.97 2.72 16.94
C ILE A 6 -16.39 2.44 17.39
N PHE A 7 -17.35 3.18 16.85
CA PHE A 7 -18.75 3.12 17.26
C PHE A 7 -19.67 2.95 16.06
N SER A 8 -20.83 2.33 16.30
CA SER A 8 -21.92 2.17 15.33
C SER A 8 -21.48 1.60 13.98
N LEU A 9 -20.59 0.60 14.01
CA LEU A 9 -20.19 -0.12 12.80
C LEU A 9 -21.40 -0.77 12.13
N PRO A 10 -21.46 -0.76 10.78
CA PRO A 10 -22.55 -1.38 10.06
C PRO A 10 -22.52 -2.90 10.23
N ASN A 11 -23.62 -3.48 10.71
CA ASN A 11 -23.78 -4.92 10.93
C ASN A 11 -24.42 -5.67 9.75
N SER A 12 -24.79 -4.95 8.68
CA SER A 12 -25.40 -5.49 7.46
C SER A 12 -24.60 -5.18 6.18
N ALA A 13 -23.34 -4.73 6.32
CA ALA A 13 -22.47 -4.36 5.21
C ALA A 13 -21.57 -5.52 4.71
N VAL A 14 -22.02 -6.77 4.86
CA VAL A 14 -21.32 -7.95 4.34
C VAL A 14 -22.26 -8.66 3.37
N GLY A 15 -21.91 -8.61 2.08
CA GLY A 15 -22.66 -9.29 1.03
C GLY A 15 -22.33 -10.79 0.96
N PRO A 16 -23.22 -11.59 0.33
CA PRO A 16 -23.02 -13.03 0.19
C PRO A 16 -21.86 -13.38 -0.76
N GLY A 17 -21.26 -14.55 -0.54
CA GLY A 17 -20.25 -15.13 -1.45
C GLY A 17 -19.11 -14.17 -1.78
N ALA A 18 -18.87 -13.97 -3.08
CA ALA A 18 -17.81 -13.13 -3.61
C ALA A 18 -17.95 -11.62 -3.31
N GLN A 19 -19.13 -11.15 -2.91
CA GLN A 19 -19.33 -9.73 -2.57
C GLN A 19 -18.54 -9.38 -1.30
N GLY A 20 -18.69 -10.19 -0.25
CA GLY A 20 -17.93 -10.05 0.98
C GLY A 20 -18.13 -8.69 1.66
N ALA A 21 -17.10 -8.22 2.37
CA ALA A 21 -17.14 -6.95 3.10
C ALA A 21 -17.26 -5.73 2.18
N LEU A 22 -18.23 -4.85 2.47
CA LEU A 22 -18.49 -3.62 1.72
C LEU A 22 -17.94 -2.40 2.48
N GLY A 23 -16.69 -2.04 2.16
CA GLY A 23 -16.00 -0.89 2.74
C GLY A 23 -15.39 -1.14 4.12
N PHE A 24 -14.78 -0.10 4.70
CA PHE A 24 -14.00 -0.24 5.94
C PHE A 24 -14.84 -0.59 7.16
N GLY A 25 -16.08 -0.10 7.25
CA GLY A 25 -16.96 -0.41 8.38
C GLY A 25 -17.20 -1.91 8.53
N ALA A 26 -17.42 -2.61 7.41
CA ALA A 26 -17.58 -4.07 7.39
C ALA A 26 -16.28 -4.79 7.77
N ASN A 27 -15.12 -4.30 7.34
CA ASN A 27 -13.82 -4.86 7.73
C ASN A 27 -13.58 -4.73 9.25
N TYR A 28 -13.88 -3.57 9.83
CA TYR A 28 -13.84 -3.37 11.28
C TYR A 28 -14.82 -4.29 12.01
N PHE A 29 -16.06 -4.41 11.52
CA PHE A 29 -17.06 -5.29 12.14
C PHE A 29 -16.58 -6.75 12.16
N LEU A 30 -16.08 -7.26 11.04
CA LEU A 30 -15.58 -8.63 10.93
C LEU A 30 -14.32 -8.89 11.76
N ALA A 31 -13.43 -7.90 11.90
CA ALA A 31 -12.17 -8.02 12.64
C ALA A 31 -12.31 -7.85 14.16
N ASN A 32 -13.49 -7.50 14.69
CA ASN A 32 -13.71 -7.24 16.11
C ASN A 32 -14.92 -8.00 16.64
N ASP A 33 -14.94 -9.32 16.43
CA ASP A 33 -15.98 -10.24 16.92
C ASP A 33 -17.42 -9.84 16.54
N ARG A 34 -17.60 -9.18 15.39
CA ARG A 34 -18.91 -8.67 14.94
C ARG A 34 -19.56 -7.74 15.96
N ARG A 35 -18.77 -6.99 16.71
CA ARG A 35 -19.25 -5.93 17.59
C ARG A 35 -19.44 -4.65 16.80
N THR A 36 -20.55 -3.96 17.04
CA THR A 36 -20.81 -2.65 16.44
C THR A 36 -20.02 -1.52 17.11
N ASN A 37 -19.51 -1.77 18.32
CA ASN A 37 -18.65 -0.87 19.07
C ASN A 37 -17.42 -1.63 19.56
N ALA A 38 -16.22 -1.08 19.36
CA ALA A 38 -14.96 -1.70 19.76
C ALA A 38 -13.95 -0.61 20.17
N ALA A 39 -13.24 -0.86 21.26
CA ALA A 39 -12.17 0.01 21.73
C ALA A 39 -11.14 -0.81 22.51
N MET A 40 -9.85 -0.51 22.32
CA MET A 40 -8.78 -1.13 23.08
C MET A 40 -7.52 -0.25 23.05
N PRO A 41 -7.08 0.32 24.19
CA PRO A 41 -5.80 1.01 24.24
C PRO A 41 -4.65 0.02 24.13
N PHE A 42 -3.57 0.40 23.44
CA PHE A 42 -2.38 -0.43 23.28
C PHE A 42 -1.09 0.38 23.08
N VAL A 43 0.06 -0.29 23.26
CA VAL A 43 1.36 0.28 22.95
C VAL A 43 1.58 0.21 21.43
N LYS A 44 1.39 1.36 20.76
CA LYS A 44 1.65 1.46 19.31
C LYS A 44 3.14 1.50 18.97
N GLN A 45 3.93 2.25 19.72
CA GLN A 45 5.37 2.34 19.57
C GLN A 45 6.02 2.42 20.96
N GLY A 46 7.18 1.79 21.11
CA GLY A 46 8.01 1.77 22.31
C GLY A 46 9.32 1.04 22.02
N PHE A 47 10.43 1.79 21.95
CA PHE A 47 11.73 1.25 21.55
C PHE A 47 12.88 2.01 22.23
N ALA A 48 14.00 1.32 22.40
CA ALA A 48 15.29 1.94 22.69
C ALA A 48 15.94 2.41 21.38
N HIS A 49 16.53 3.60 21.36
CA HIS A 49 17.17 4.19 20.18
C HIS A 49 18.61 4.59 20.50
N PHE A 50 19.56 3.82 19.98
CA PHE A 50 20.99 4.06 20.11
C PHE A 50 21.47 4.83 18.88
N LYS A 51 22.23 5.90 19.11
CA LYS A 51 22.79 6.75 18.04
C LYS A 51 24.30 6.77 18.12
N GLY A 52 24.94 6.59 16.97
CA GLY A 52 26.37 6.76 16.76
C GLY A 52 26.64 7.72 15.60
N VAL A 53 27.92 7.96 15.29
CA VAL A 53 28.30 8.83 14.17
C VAL A 53 27.88 8.18 12.85
N GLY A 54 26.86 8.74 12.20
CA GLY A 54 26.29 8.21 10.96
C GLY A 54 25.65 6.84 11.11
N GLN A 55 25.26 6.43 12.33
CA GLN A 55 24.59 5.14 12.54
C GLN A 55 23.48 5.26 13.57
N SER A 56 22.45 4.44 13.44
CA SER A 56 21.44 4.30 14.48
C SER A 56 20.90 2.87 14.55
N LEU A 57 20.51 2.46 15.76
CA LEU A 57 19.84 1.20 16.02
C LEU A 57 18.60 1.47 16.87
N LYS A 58 17.44 1.03 16.39
CA LYS A 58 16.20 0.96 17.17
C LYS A 58 15.91 -0.50 17.49
N VAL A 59 15.50 -0.78 18.73
CA VAL A 59 15.06 -2.11 19.17
C VAL A 59 13.78 -1.97 20.00
N GLY A 60 12.74 -2.71 19.63
CA GLY A 60 11.43 -2.69 20.28
C GLY A 60 10.29 -2.61 19.27
N ARG A 61 9.18 -2.01 19.67
CA ARG A 61 7.99 -1.81 18.82
C ARG A 61 8.06 -0.51 18.06
N MET A 62 8.05 -0.53 16.73
CA MET A 62 8.17 0.68 15.91
C MET A 62 7.34 0.60 14.62
N GLU A 63 6.97 1.74 14.06
CA GLU A 63 6.42 1.79 12.71
C GLU A 63 7.56 1.75 11.69
N VAL A 64 7.40 0.92 10.66
CA VAL A 64 8.34 0.80 9.56
C VAL A 64 7.59 0.97 8.24
N VAL A 65 8.20 1.75 7.36
CA VAL A 65 7.69 2.06 6.03
C VAL A 65 8.85 1.89 5.06
N ASP A 66 8.70 1.04 4.06
CA ASP A 66 9.66 1.00 2.96
C ASP A 66 9.52 2.25 2.11
N GLY A 67 10.63 2.75 1.58
CA GLY A 67 10.68 3.92 0.70
C GLY A 67 10.93 5.22 1.44
N THR A 68 11.04 5.15 2.77
CA THR A 68 11.31 6.29 3.65
C THR A 68 12.66 6.17 4.37
N GLU A 69 13.57 5.33 3.88
CA GLU A 69 14.89 5.13 4.49
C GLU A 69 15.68 6.44 4.55
N VAL A 70 15.54 7.26 3.51
CA VAL A 70 16.10 8.60 3.41
C VAL A 70 15.06 9.56 2.84
N VAL A 71 15.01 10.77 3.39
CA VAL A 71 14.25 11.89 2.80
C VAL A 71 15.14 12.61 1.79
N PRO A 72 14.75 12.71 0.51
CA PRO A 72 15.48 13.48 -0.49
C PRO A 72 15.65 14.94 -0.09
N ARG A 73 16.81 15.51 -0.40
CA ARG A 73 17.06 16.95 -0.24
C ARG A 73 16.20 17.80 -1.18
N ASP A 74 15.96 17.28 -2.39
CA ASP A 74 15.06 17.91 -3.36
C ASP A 74 13.60 17.65 -2.96
N SER A 75 12.82 18.72 -2.82
CA SER A 75 11.42 18.62 -2.37
C SER A 75 10.48 17.93 -3.36
N THR A 76 10.80 17.96 -4.66
CA THR A 76 10.02 17.25 -5.68
C THR A 76 10.24 15.75 -5.54
N LEU A 77 11.50 15.32 -5.41
CA LEU A 77 11.84 13.92 -5.15
C LEU A 77 11.27 13.43 -3.81
N ALA A 78 11.29 14.28 -2.77
CA ALA A 78 10.69 13.92 -1.48
C ALA A 78 9.17 13.70 -1.59
N ALA A 79 8.46 14.55 -2.34
CA ALA A 79 7.05 14.34 -2.63
C ALA A 79 6.81 13.08 -3.47
N LEU A 80 7.60 12.87 -4.52
CA LEU A 80 7.51 11.70 -5.39
C LEU A 80 7.72 10.39 -4.61
N LYS A 81 8.72 10.33 -3.72
CA LYS A 81 8.93 9.16 -2.87
C LYS A 81 7.77 8.92 -1.92
N ARG A 82 7.32 9.96 -1.21
CA ARG A 82 6.20 9.86 -0.26
C ARG A 82 4.93 9.36 -0.94
N ASP A 83 4.61 9.90 -2.11
CA ASP A 83 3.31 9.69 -2.76
C ASP A 83 3.31 8.50 -3.71
N ARG A 84 4.47 8.10 -4.25
CA ARG A 84 4.56 7.10 -5.34
C ARG A 84 5.54 5.95 -5.08
N ILE A 85 6.26 5.91 -3.94
CA ILE A 85 7.20 4.81 -3.60
C ILE A 85 6.96 4.25 -2.19
N ALA A 86 6.67 5.12 -1.23
CA ALA A 86 6.56 4.72 0.15
C ALA A 86 5.39 3.76 0.39
N HIS A 87 5.53 2.87 1.37
CA HIS A 87 4.52 1.91 1.80
C HIS A 87 4.15 0.82 0.78
N ARG A 88 4.90 0.66 -0.32
CA ARG A 88 4.53 -0.24 -1.41
C ARG A 88 4.59 -1.72 -1.04
N LEU A 89 5.55 -2.13 -0.21
CA LEU A 89 5.72 -3.53 0.24
C LEU A 89 5.64 -3.67 1.76
N LEU A 90 6.12 -2.67 2.50
CA LEU A 90 6.01 -2.60 3.95
C LEU A 90 5.49 -1.23 4.37
N GLY A 91 4.36 -1.22 5.06
CA GLY A 91 3.75 0.01 5.54
C GLY A 91 2.92 -0.20 6.81
N ASN A 92 2.72 0.91 7.51
CA ASN A 92 2.09 0.98 8.81
C ASN A 92 0.55 1.06 8.77
N PHE A 93 -0.08 1.07 7.59
CA PHE A 93 -1.53 1.18 7.45
C PHE A 93 -2.15 2.41 8.13
N GLY A 94 -1.40 3.53 8.16
CA GLY A 94 -1.68 4.70 8.99
C GLY A 94 -3.01 5.44 8.73
N PHE A 95 -3.77 5.04 7.72
CA PHE A 95 -5.11 5.58 7.45
C PHE A 95 -6.24 4.84 8.21
N THR A 96 -5.91 3.75 8.88
CA THR A 96 -6.81 3.05 9.79
C THR A 96 -6.60 3.53 11.22
N HIS A 97 -7.63 3.40 12.07
CA HIS A 97 -7.60 3.84 13.47
C HIS A 97 -6.53 3.12 14.32
N VAL A 98 -6.10 1.93 13.91
CA VAL A 98 -5.17 1.09 14.68
C VAL A 98 -3.77 1.11 14.07
N GLY A 99 -3.67 0.98 12.75
CA GLY A 99 -2.40 0.88 12.03
C GLY A 99 -1.65 -0.43 12.35
N ARG A 100 -0.38 -0.47 11.96
CA ARG A 100 0.53 -1.62 12.09
C ARG A 100 1.89 -1.15 12.56
N SER A 101 2.46 -1.87 13.52
CA SER A 101 3.84 -1.74 13.95
C SER A 101 4.59 -3.05 13.71
N LEU A 102 5.91 -3.02 13.90
CA LEU A 102 6.78 -4.19 13.97
C LEU A 102 7.42 -4.25 15.36
N ASP A 103 7.45 -5.44 15.93
CA ASP A 103 8.32 -5.76 17.06
C ASP A 103 9.63 -6.35 16.51
N GLY A 104 10.74 -5.66 16.74
CA GLY A 104 12.01 -6.06 16.16
C GLY A 104 13.10 -5.00 16.28
N ALA A 105 13.98 -4.96 15.27
CA ALA A 105 15.09 -4.03 15.21
C ALA A 105 15.21 -3.36 13.83
N GLN A 106 15.65 -2.10 13.85
CA GLN A 106 16.02 -1.34 12.66
C GLN A 106 17.42 -0.77 12.86
N TYR A 107 18.33 -1.11 11.96
CA TYR A 107 19.65 -0.50 11.86
C TYR A 107 19.70 0.42 10.63
N ALA A 108 20.30 1.59 10.78
CA ALA A 108 20.58 2.50 9.68
C ALA A 108 22.04 2.98 9.75
N PHE A 109 22.67 3.07 8.59
CA PHE A 109 24.01 3.58 8.40
C PHE A 109 24.01 4.65 7.31
N ASP A 110 24.38 5.87 7.67
CA ASP A 110 24.37 7.06 6.85
C ASP A 110 25.79 7.55 6.56
N ARG A 111 26.07 7.79 5.28
CA ARG A 111 27.20 8.57 4.79
C ARG A 111 26.70 9.68 3.86
N PRO A 112 27.52 10.69 3.54
CA PRO A 112 27.12 11.73 2.59
C PRO A 112 26.56 11.15 1.29
N GLY A 113 25.25 11.30 1.09
CA GLY A 113 24.53 10.84 -0.09
C GLY A 113 24.25 9.33 -0.18
N LEU A 114 24.58 8.53 0.85
CA LEU A 114 24.39 7.08 0.86
C LEU A 114 23.77 6.62 2.19
N ASN A 115 22.79 5.73 2.12
CA ASN A 115 22.19 5.08 3.28
C ASN A 115 22.09 3.57 3.08
N VAL A 116 22.37 2.83 4.15
CA VAL A 116 22.01 1.43 4.29
C VAL A 116 20.99 1.32 5.42
N THR A 117 19.87 0.67 5.16
CA THR A 117 18.85 0.36 6.19
C THR A 117 18.61 -1.13 6.21
N VAL A 118 18.57 -1.72 7.41
CA VAL A 118 18.20 -3.12 7.64
C VAL A 118 17.14 -3.16 8.74
N VAL A 119 16.07 -3.91 8.50
CA VAL A 119 14.98 -4.12 9.45
C VAL A 119 14.71 -5.61 9.57
N GLY A 120 14.52 -6.10 10.79
CA GLY A 120 14.01 -7.45 11.03
C GLY A 120 13.01 -7.43 12.17
N GLY A 121 11.92 -8.18 12.05
CA GLY A 121 10.90 -8.23 13.09
C GLY A 121 9.64 -8.99 12.71
N ARG A 122 8.65 -8.91 13.59
CA ARG A 122 7.32 -9.52 13.43
C ARG A 122 6.26 -8.42 13.43
N PRO A 123 5.26 -8.44 12.54
CA PRO A 123 4.21 -7.44 12.55
C PRO A 123 3.28 -7.65 13.73
N THR A 124 2.80 -6.54 14.28
CA THR A 124 1.77 -6.57 15.33
C THR A 124 0.40 -6.83 14.73
N ARG A 125 -0.51 -7.28 15.58
CA ARG A 125 -1.95 -7.19 15.33
C ARG A 125 -2.35 -5.72 15.14
N GLY A 126 -3.43 -5.48 14.41
CA GLY A 126 -3.98 -4.14 14.26
C GLY A 126 -4.79 -3.95 12.98
N VAL A 127 -4.55 -2.82 12.30
CA VAL A 127 -5.24 -2.39 11.08
C VAL A 127 -6.74 -2.22 11.30
N PHE A 128 -7.51 -3.29 11.13
CA PHE A 128 -8.96 -3.33 11.39
C PHE A 128 -9.29 -3.92 12.76
N GLN A 129 -8.39 -4.66 13.41
CA GLN A 129 -8.61 -5.21 14.76
C GLN A 129 -8.14 -4.20 15.81
N VAL A 130 -8.97 -3.85 16.80
CA VAL A 130 -8.61 -2.87 17.84
C VAL A 130 -7.58 -3.40 18.85
N ASP A 131 -7.51 -4.71 19.06
CA ASP A 131 -6.42 -5.34 19.82
C ASP A 131 -5.11 -5.26 19.02
N GLY A 132 -4.28 -4.28 19.37
CA GLY A 132 -2.92 -4.11 18.83
C GLY A 132 -1.80 -4.58 19.78
N TRP A 133 -2.10 -5.39 20.80
CA TRP A 133 -1.07 -5.82 21.77
C TRP A 133 -0.19 -6.95 21.24
N GLY A 134 -0.78 -7.94 20.60
CA GLY A 134 -0.05 -9.14 20.18
C GLY A 134 0.78 -8.97 18.91
N GLU A 135 1.80 -9.81 18.77
CA GLU A 135 2.48 -10.06 17.50
C GLU A 135 1.70 -11.08 16.65
N LEU A 136 2.01 -11.11 15.36
CA LEU A 136 1.57 -12.15 14.42
C LEU A 136 2.69 -13.15 14.21
N ASP A 137 2.33 -14.38 13.84
CA ASP A 137 3.29 -15.41 13.45
C ASP A 137 3.74 -15.27 11.99
N ALA A 138 4.31 -14.10 11.70
CA ALA A 138 4.92 -13.78 10.43
C ALA A 138 6.23 -13.01 10.68
N THR A 139 7.26 -13.29 9.90
CA THR A 139 8.59 -12.68 10.04
C THR A 139 8.91 -11.88 8.79
N ILE A 140 9.48 -10.69 8.98
CA ILE A 140 10.03 -9.87 7.90
C ILE A 140 11.52 -9.65 8.12
N VAL A 141 12.28 -9.65 7.03
CA VAL A 141 13.64 -9.12 6.96
C VAL A 141 13.74 -8.23 5.73
N TYR A 142 14.07 -6.97 5.93
CA TYR A 142 14.17 -5.96 4.89
C TYR A 142 15.56 -5.34 4.88
N GLY A 143 16.11 -5.09 3.69
CA GLY A 143 17.34 -4.37 3.51
C GLY A 143 17.25 -3.43 2.32
N ALA A 144 17.84 -2.23 2.42
CA ALA A 144 17.91 -1.28 1.33
C ALA A 144 19.23 -0.53 1.31
N LEU A 145 19.73 -0.29 0.09
CA LEU A 145 20.83 0.61 -0.21
C LEU A 145 20.27 1.75 -1.07
N THR A 146 20.36 2.98 -0.55
CA THR A 146 19.81 4.16 -1.19
C THR A 146 20.91 5.18 -1.42
N ARG A 147 20.99 5.75 -2.63
CA ARG A 147 21.95 6.81 -2.95
C ARG A 147 21.24 7.98 -3.60
N GLN A 148 21.50 9.17 -3.08
CA GLN A 148 21.09 10.44 -3.68
C GLN A 148 22.27 11.05 -4.44
N ALA A 149 21.98 11.60 -5.61
CA ALA A 149 22.96 12.25 -6.47
C ALA A 149 22.35 13.48 -7.14
N GLY A 150 23.22 14.31 -7.72
CA GLY A 150 22.82 15.53 -8.42
C GLY A 150 22.84 16.78 -7.54
N GLY A 151 22.19 17.83 -8.04
CA GLY A 151 22.14 19.17 -7.44
C GLY A 151 20.86 19.91 -7.83
N ALA A 152 20.89 21.24 -7.83
CA ALA A 152 19.70 22.08 -7.95
C ALA A 152 18.94 21.92 -9.28
N THR A 153 19.63 21.64 -10.39
CA THR A 153 19.02 21.56 -11.74
C THR A 153 18.74 20.14 -12.20
N ASN A 154 19.39 19.15 -11.60
CA ASN A 154 19.23 17.74 -11.88
C ASN A 154 19.46 16.97 -10.58
N ALA A 155 18.40 16.42 -9.99
CA ALA A 155 18.47 15.64 -8.77
C ALA A 155 17.95 14.22 -9.04
N GLY A 156 18.62 13.21 -8.49
CA GLY A 156 18.16 11.83 -8.61
C GLY A 156 18.42 11.00 -7.37
N GLU A 157 17.65 9.93 -7.22
CA GLU A 157 17.86 8.92 -6.20
C GLU A 157 17.63 7.53 -6.81
N TRP A 158 18.52 6.59 -6.50
CA TRP A 158 18.25 5.17 -6.73
C TRP A 158 18.22 4.42 -5.40
N ARG A 159 17.41 3.37 -5.36
CA ARG A 159 17.35 2.41 -4.27
C ARG A 159 17.35 1.01 -4.85
N VAL A 160 18.15 0.13 -4.26
CA VAL A 160 17.99 -1.32 -4.38
C VAL A 160 17.57 -1.89 -3.04
N PHE A 161 16.67 -2.86 -3.04
CA PHE A 161 16.16 -3.46 -1.80
C PHE A 161 15.94 -4.96 -1.94
N ALA A 162 15.95 -5.62 -0.79
CA ALA A 162 15.54 -7.01 -0.63
C ALA A 162 14.55 -7.12 0.55
N LEU A 163 13.56 -8.00 0.42
CA LEU A 163 12.57 -8.29 1.45
C LEU A 163 12.31 -9.80 1.51
N GLY A 164 12.60 -10.43 2.65
CA GLY A 164 12.12 -11.76 2.99
C GLY A 164 10.85 -11.66 3.84
N TYR A 165 9.83 -12.44 3.49
CA TYR A 165 8.60 -12.60 4.26
C TYR A 165 8.35 -14.09 4.48
N VAL A 166 8.11 -14.49 5.73
CA VAL A 166 7.67 -15.84 6.07
C VAL A 166 6.41 -15.76 6.91
N ASP A 167 5.33 -16.40 6.45
CA ASP A 167 4.08 -16.56 7.21
C ASP A 167 4.02 -17.97 7.78
N HIS A 168 4.10 -18.09 9.10
CA HIS A 168 4.09 -19.36 9.81
C HIS A 168 2.68 -19.78 10.26
N ARG A 169 1.66 -18.92 10.06
CA ARG A 169 0.27 -19.19 10.45
C ARG A 169 -0.35 -20.26 9.54
N ARG A 170 -0.33 -21.52 9.99
CA ARG A 170 -0.78 -22.69 9.21
C ARG A 170 -2.30 -22.83 9.11
N ASP A 171 -3.03 -22.29 10.06
CA ASP A 171 -4.49 -22.32 10.17
C ASP A 171 -5.19 -21.24 9.32
N VAL A 172 -4.41 -20.38 8.66
CA VAL A 172 -4.94 -19.30 7.84
C VAL A 172 -5.09 -19.76 6.40
N LEU A 173 -6.33 -19.73 5.92
CA LEU A 173 -6.65 -20.04 4.53
C LEU A 173 -5.94 -19.07 3.58
N LYS A 174 -5.07 -19.61 2.71
CA LYS A 174 -4.37 -18.86 1.67
C LYS A 174 -5.37 -18.25 0.67
N VAL A 175 -5.02 -17.09 0.13
CA VAL A 175 -5.84 -16.37 -0.85
C VAL A 175 -5.15 -16.43 -2.20
N ASP A 176 -5.53 -17.44 -2.98
CA ASP A 176 -5.08 -17.70 -4.35
C ASP A 176 -6.25 -18.32 -5.15
N ASN A 177 -6.07 -18.47 -6.46
CA ASN A 177 -7.11 -18.89 -7.39
C ASN A 177 -7.38 -20.42 -7.42
N ARG A 178 -6.70 -21.22 -6.58
CA ARG A 178 -6.98 -22.65 -6.47
C ARG A 178 -8.37 -22.94 -5.89
N LEU A 179 -8.85 -24.14 -6.17
CA LEU A 179 -10.05 -24.71 -5.54
C LEU A 179 -9.94 -24.67 -4.00
N LEU A 180 -11.08 -24.48 -3.33
CA LEU A 180 -11.12 -24.35 -1.87
C LEU A 180 -10.52 -25.57 -1.15
N GLU A 181 -10.83 -26.78 -1.62
CA GLU A 181 -10.31 -28.04 -1.05
C GLU A 181 -8.78 -28.08 -1.06
N ALA A 182 -8.15 -27.68 -2.17
CA ALA A 182 -6.69 -27.65 -2.29
C ALA A 182 -6.07 -26.61 -1.34
N ARG A 183 -6.72 -25.45 -1.18
CA ARG A 183 -6.26 -24.40 -0.24
C ARG A 183 -6.44 -24.80 1.22
N GLN A 184 -7.48 -25.56 1.54
CA GLN A 184 -7.74 -26.08 2.90
C GLN A 184 -6.78 -27.20 3.28
N ALA A 185 -6.37 -28.03 2.32
CA ALA A 185 -5.37 -29.08 2.54
C ALA A 185 -3.92 -28.54 2.66
N ASP A 186 -3.68 -27.32 2.17
CA ASP A 186 -2.37 -26.67 2.17
C ASP A 186 -2.14 -25.89 3.47
N GLU A 187 -1.55 -26.56 4.47
CA GLU A 187 -1.14 -25.98 5.75
C GLU A 187 0.34 -25.51 5.77
N GLU A 188 1.03 -25.55 4.62
CA GLU A 188 2.44 -25.18 4.53
C GLU A 188 2.66 -23.68 4.72
N SER A 189 3.83 -23.29 5.21
CA SER A 189 4.17 -21.87 5.37
C SER A 189 4.34 -21.16 4.01
N ILE A 190 4.05 -19.86 3.97
CA ILE A 190 4.43 -19.02 2.83
C ILE A 190 5.81 -18.45 3.10
N ALA A 191 6.74 -18.57 2.16
CA ALA A 191 8.07 -18.00 2.26
C ALA A 191 8.44 -17.33 0.94
N VAL A 192 8.44 -15.99 0.91
CA VAL A 192 8.66 -15.20 -0.29
C VAL A 192 9.86 -14.28 -0.11
N SER A 193 10.81 -14.39 -1.02
CA SER A 193 11.91 -13.44 -1.19
C SER A 193 11.57 -12.48 -2.32
N THR A 194 11.74 -11.18 -2.07
CA THR A 194 11.54 -10.10 -3.04
C THR A 194 12.85 -9.35 -3.22
N VAL A 195 13.25 -9.10 -4.46
CA VAL A 195 14.34 -8.19 -4.80
C VAL A 195 13.83 -7.12 -5.76
N GLY A 196 14.26 -5.87 -5.59
CA GLY A 196 13.75 -4.80 -6.41
C GLY A 196 14.50 -3.50 -6.24
N GLY A 197 13.96 -2.45 -6.85
CA GLY A 197 14.54 -1.13 -6.77
C GLY A 197 13.67 -0.05 -7.36
N HIS A 198 14.14 1.18 -7.23
CA HIS A 198 13.60 2.31 -7.97
C HIS A 198 14.70 3.25 -8.44
N TYR A 199 14.36 4.04 -9.45
CA TYR A 199 15.08 5.25 -9.80
C TYR A 199 14.08 6.40 -9.92
N VAL A 200 14.39 7.52 -9.27
CA VAL A 200 13.64 8.77 -9.41
C VAL A 200 14.57 9.87 -9.85
N LEU A 201 14.07 10.70 -10.75
CA LEU A 201 14.83 11.78 -11.38
C LEU A 201 13.97 13.03 -11.45
N ARG A 202 14.59 14.18 -11.21
CA ARG A 202 13.99 15.50 -11.36
C ARG A 202 14.91 16.37 -12.21
N LEU A 203 14.36 16.99 -13.25
CA LEU A 203 15.07 17.81 -14.21
C LEU A 203 14.42 19.19 -14.31
N GLU A 204 15.23 20.24 -14.23
CA GLU A 204 14.82 21.59 -14.60
C GLU A 204 14.92 21.75 -16.13
N THR A 205 13.83 22.12 -16.79
CA THR A 205 13.81 22.39 -18.24
C THR A 205 13.31 23.81 -18.52
N PRO A 206 13.52 24.37 -19.73
CA PRO A 206 12.93 25.65 -20.11
C PRO A 206 11.39 25.69 -19.96
N GLY A 207 10.73 24.55 -20.22
CA GLY A 207 9.27 24.40 -20.15
C GLY A 207 8.71 24.13 -18.75
N GLY A 208 9.56 23.91 -17.74
CA GLY A 208 9.15 23.56 -16.38
C GLY A 208 9.94 22.40 -15.79
N VAL A 209 9.51 21.94 -14.61
CA VAL A 209 10.13 20.81 -13.94
C VAL A 209 9.54 19.51 -14.48
N VAL A 210 10.40 18.56 -14.84
CA VAL A 210 10.00 17.20 -15.21
C VAL A 210 10.53 16.25 -14.15
N ASP A 211 9.72 15.26 -13.76
CA ASP A 211 10.19 14.15 -12.95
C ASP A 211 9.88 12.80 -13.63
N LEU A 212 10.69 11.80 -13.30
CA LEU A 212 10.52 10.43 -13.74
C LEU A 212 10.59 9.49 -12.54
N LEU A 213 9.81 8.42 -12.59
CA LEU A 213 9.86 7.32 -11.64
C LEU A 213 9.86 6.00 -12.39
N THR A 214 10.81 5.13 -12.04
CA THR A 214 10.72 3.70 -12.33
C THR A 214 10.85 2.92 -11.04
N TRP A 215 10.04 1.88 -10.86
CA TRP A 215 10.11 0.95 -9.74
C TRP A 215 9.84 -0.46 -10.27
N GLY A 216 10.50 -1.45 -9.69
CA GLY A 216 10.23 -2.85 -10.01
C GLY A 216 10.65 -3.80 -8.92
N ALA A 217 10.03 -4.97 -8.90
CA ALA A 217 10.33 -6.05 -7.98
C ALA A 217 10.09 -7.42 -8.63
N LEU A 218 10.94 -8.38 -8.27
CA LEU A 218 10.82 -9.80 -8.61
C LEU A 218 10.67 -10.59 -7.32
N GLN A 219 9.83 -11.62 -7.36
CA GLN A 219 9.56 -12.50 -6.23
C GLN A 219 9.81 -13.96 -6.58
N ALA A 220 10.35 -14.69 -5.63
CA ALA A 220 10.54 -16.14 -5.70
C ALA A 220 10.39 -16.77 -4.31
N GLY A 221 10.02 -18.05 -4.25
CA GLY A 221 9.95 -18.81 -3.01
C GLY A 221 8.86 -19.87 -3.03
N SER A 222 8.10 -19.98 -1.93
CA SER A 222 6.95 -20.88 -1.80
C SER A 222 5.70 -20.13 -1.39
N TRP A 223 4.57 -20.55 -1.95
CA TRP A 223 3.24 -20.15 -1.55
C TRP A 223 2.51 -21.37 -1.01
N GLY A 224 2.79 -21.71 0.25
CA GLY A 224 2.42 -23.01 0.80
C GLY A 224 3.09 -24.13 0.02
N ALA A 225 2.28 -25.04 -0.52
CA ALA A 225 2.75 -26.17 -1.31
C ALA A 225 3.23 -25.80 -2.73
N LEU A 226 2.93 -24.58 -3.22
CA LEU A 226 3.28 -24.16 -4.59
C LEU A 226 4.65 -23.47 -4.66
N SER A 227 5.34 -23.63 -5.80
CA SER A 227 6.47 -22.77 -6.13
C SER A 227 5.98 -21.36 -6.46
N HIS A 228 6.59 -20.32 -5.90
CA HIS A 228 6.19 -18.94 -6.15
C HIS A 228 7.17 -18.25 -7.11
N ARG A 229 6.65 -17.56 -8.12
CA ARG A 229 7.41 -16.65 -9.00
C ARG A 229 6.50 -15.53 -9.50
N ALA A 230 6.89 -14.28 -9.27
CA ALA A 230 6.06 -13.15 -9.65
C ALA A 230 6.88 -11.88 -9.91
N ALA A 231 6.27 -10.88 -10.55
CA ALA A 231 6.91 -9.62 -10.86
C ALA A 231 5.93 -8.45 -10.81
N ALA A 232 6.44 -7.28 -10.47
CA ALA A 232 5.71 -6.02 -10.59
C ALA A 232 6.64 -4.90 -11.07
N LEU A 233 6.06 -3.92 -11.76
CA LEU A 233 6.75 -2.75 -12.30
C LEU A 233 5.84 -1.52 -12.27
N ALA A 234 6.45 -0.35 -12.18
CA ALA A 234 5.77 0.93 -12.34
C ALA A 234 6.67 1.92 -13.08
N GLY A 235 6.08 2.66 -14.00
CA GLY A 235 6.72 3.74 -14.73
C GLY A 235 5.82 4.97 -14.75
N GLU A 236 6.37 6.13 -14.39
CA GLU A 236 5.63 7.39 -14.33
C GLU A 236 6.45 8.57 -14.82
N VAL A 237 5.76 9.56 -15.37
CA VAL A 237 6.32 10.86 -15.75
C VAL A 237 5.45 11.97 -15.18
N GLY A 238 6.09 12.95 -14.55
CA GLY A 238 5.48 14.16 -14.04
C GLY A 238 6.00 15.40 -14.73
N TRP A 239 5.14 16.41 -14.90
CA TRP A 239 5.51 17.71 -15.45
C TRP A 239 4.78 18.83 -14.71
N GLN A 240 5.56 19.78 -14.19
CA GLN A 240 5.08 21.04 -13.68
C GLN A 240 5.46 22.16 -14.66
N PRO A 241 4.54 22.61 -15.51
CA PRO A 241 4.81 23.69 -16.43
C PRO A 241 4.94 25.02 -15.69
N ARG A 242 5.62 25.97 -16.32
CA ARG A 242 5.72 27.36 -15.80
C ARG A 242 4.47 28.19 -16.11
N ILE A 243 3.58 27.72 -16.96
CA ILE A 243 2.30 28.38 -17.26
C ILE A 243 1.37 28.32 -16.04
N ALA A 244 0.50 29.31 -15.90
CA ALA A 244 -0.46 29.40 -14.79
C ALA A 244 0.23 29.26 -13.40
N ALA A 245 1.36 29.93 -13.20
CA ALA A 245 2.19 29.83 -12.00
C ALA A 245 1.44 30.06 -10.66
N ARG A 246 0.29 30.76 -10.67
CA ARG A 246 -0.59 30.89 -9.49
C ARG A 246 -1.21 29.56 -9.05
N LEU A 247 -1.48 28.65 -10.00
CA LEU A 247 -2.03 27.33 -9.74
C LEU A 247 -0.96 26.27 -9.50
N ARG A 248 0.29 26.50 -9.92
CA ARG A 248 1.40 25.53 -9.82
C ARG A 248 0.97 24.10 -10.22
N PRO A 249 0.42 23.93 -11.43
CA PRO A 249 -0.13 22.65 -11.85
C PRO A 249 0.97 21.59 -11.90
N TRP A 250 0.64 20.36 -11.50
CA TRP A 250 1.45 19.18 -11.68
C TRP A 250 0.62 18.18 -12.47
N LEU A 251 1.06 17.85 -13.67
CA LEU A 251 0.46 16.80 -14.49
C LEU A 251 1.30 15.55 -14.32
N ARG A 252 0.67 14.39 -14.20
CA ARG A 252 1.36 13.12 -14.17
C ARG A 252 0.58 12.06 -14.93
N ALA A 253 1.30 11.15 -15.56
CA ALA A 253 0.74 9.93 -16.08
C ALA A 253 1.68 8.76 -15.79
N GLY A 254 1.13 7.56 -15.74
CA GLY A 254 1.95 6.38 -15.55
C GLY A 254 1.20 5.07 -15.74
N TYR A 255 1.96 4.00 -15.61
CA TYR A 255 1.47 2.64 -15.69
C TYR A 255 2.10 1.77 -14.61
N GLY A 256 1.26 1.09 -13.83
CA GLY A 256 1.66 0.03 -12.91
C GLY A 256 1.22 -1.33 -13.44
N TYR A 257 2.03 -2.35 -13.21
CA TYR A 257 1.71 -3.75 -13.53
C TYR A 257 2.18 -4.68 -12.41
N ALA A 258 1.37 -5.67 -12.09
CA ALA A 258 1.67 -6.76 -11.16
C ALA A 258 1.14 -8.07 -11.74
N SER A 259 1.97 -9.10 -11.79
CA SER A 259 1.59 -10.40 -12.35
C SER A 259 0.41 -11.02 -11.61
N GLY A 260 -0.39 -11.82 -12.33
CA GLY A 260 -1.44 -12.68 -11.82
C GLY A 260 -1.18 -14.13 -12.16
N ASP A 261 -1.84 -15.04 -11.44
CA ASP A 261 -1.71 -16.47 -11.63
C ASP A 261 -2.57 -17.01 -12.78
N GLY A 262 -1.91 -17.51 -13.82
CA GLY A 262 -2.58 -17.88 -15.07
C GLY A 262 -3.31 -19.22 -15.02
N ASP A 263 -2.89 -20.14 -14.17
CA ASP A 263 -3.34 -21.53 -14.15
C ASP A 263 -3.46 -22.06 -12.71
N PRO A 264 -4.67 -22.12 -12.14
CA PRO A 264 -4.87 -22.62 -10.77
C PRO A 264 -4.62 -24.13 -10.60
N ALA A 265 -4.38 -24.86 -11.69
CA ALA A 265 -4.18 -26.32 -11.66
C ALA A 265 -2.70 -26.74 -11.74
N ASP A 266 -1.79 -25.80 -11.99
CA ASP A 266 -0.36 -26.10 -12.02
C ASP A 266 0.25 -26.08 -10.59
N GLN A 267 1.57 -26.26 -10.50
CA GLN A 267 2.30 -26.26 -9.23
C GLN A 267 3.00 -24.92 -8.93
N THR A 268 2.50 -23.83 -9.52
CA THR A 268 3.06 -22.48 -9.43
C THR A 268 2.03 -21.49 -8.91
N HIS A 269 2.45 -20.61 -7.99
CA HIS A 269 1.72 -19.38 -7.70
C HIS A 269 2.35 -18.18 -8.41
N GLY A 270 1.62 -17.59 -9.37
CA GLY A 270 2.08 -16.50 -10.25
C GLY A 270 1.71 -15.06 -9.83
N THR A 271 0.84 -14.90 -8.84
CA THR A 271 0.34 -13.58 -8.42
C THR A 271 1.39 -12.82 -7.62
N PHE A 272 1.74 -11.60 -8.04
CA PHE A 272 2.61 -10.75 -7.23
C PHE A 272 2.00 -10.48 -5.86
N PHE A 273 2.78 -10.68 -4.80
CA PHE A 273 2.34 -10.56 -3.43
C PHE A 273 2.87 -9.27 -2.81
N GLN A 274 1.98 -8.35 -2.48
CA GLN A 274 2.36 -7.02 -1.98
C GLN A 274 2.85 -7.02 -0.51
N VAL A 275 2.85 -8.18 0.16
CA VAL A 275 3.33 -8.39 1.54
C VAL A 275 2.48 -7.60 2.55
N LEU A 276 3.00 -6.52 3.15
CA LEU A 276 2.34 -5.74 4.20
C LEU A 276 2.25 -4.25 3.81
N PRO A 277 1.62 -3.89 2.68
CA PRO A 277 1.63 -2.53 2.15
C PRO A 277 0.74 -1.58 2.94
N THR A 278 0.77 -0.29 2.61
CA THR A 278 -0.35 0.64 2.88
C THR A 278 -0.99 1.03 1.54
N PRO A 279 -2.14 0.45 1.17
CA PRO A 279 -2.69 0.59 -0.18
C PRO A 279 -3.20 2.00 -0.50
N ARG A 280 -3.65 2.77 0.50
CA ARG A 280 -4.33 4.07 0.27
C ARG A 280 -3.44 5.14 -0.38
N VAL A 281 -2.12 4.97 -0.35
CA VAL A 281 -1.18 5.84 -1.07
C VAL A 281 -1.32 5.67 -2.60
N TYR A 282 -1.66 4.46 -3.05
CA TYR A 282 -1.79 4.08 -4.46
C TYR A 282 -3.24 3.99 -4.93
N ALA A 283 -4.13 3.57 -4.04
CA ALA A 283 -5.56 3.43 -4.30
C ALA A 283 -6.33 4.20 -3.22
N ARG A 284 -6.57 5.50 -3.43
CA ARG A 284 -7.27 6.35 -2.43
C ARG A 284 -8.68 5.87 -2.12
N PHE A 285 -9.31 5.24 -3.12
CA PHE A 285 -10.41 4.30 -2.96
C PHE A 285 -9.83 2.87 -3.02
N PRO A 286 -9.46 2.25 -1.89
CA PRO A 286 -8.65 1.03 -1.87
C PRO A 286 -9.51 -0.23 -2.06
N PHE A 287 -10.11 -0.34 -3.23
CA PHE A 287 -10.79 -1.57 -3.66
C PHE A 287 -9.88 -2.47 -4.48
N PHE A 288 -8.62 -2.11 -4.71
CA PHE A 288 -7.63 -2.92 -5.44
C PHE A 288 -6.24 -2.80 -4.80
N ASN A 289 -5.38 -3.78 -5.07
CA ASN A 289 -3.98 -3.82 -4.67
C ASN A 289 -3.07 -4.01 -5.87
N LEU A 290 -1.75 -3.83 -5.68
CA LEU A 290 -0.73 -4.16 -6.66
C LEU A 290 -0.55 -5.70 -6.73
N MET A 291 -1.60 -6.43 -7.09
CA MET A 291 -1.65 -7.89 -7.17
C MET A 291 -2.62 -8.25 -8.30
N ASN A 292 -2.14 -8.97 -9.33
CA ASN A 292 -2.93 -9.25 -10.53
C ASN A 292 -3.58 -8.00 -11.15
N ILE A 293 -2.82 -6.94 -11.39
CA ILE A 293 -3.37 -5.65 -11.82
C ILE A 293 -2.48 -4.94 -12.84
N GLY A 294 -3.11 -4.28 -13.80
CA GLY A 294 -2.59 -3.20 -14.61
C GLY A 294 -3.37 -1.92 -14.30
N ASP A 295 -2.65 -0.84 -14.02
CA ASP A 295 -3.21 0.47 -13.66
C ASP A 295 -2.59 1.55 -14.57
N ALA A 296 -3.35 1.99 -15.57
CA ALA A 296 -3.00 3.16 -16.35
C ALA A 296 -3.70 4.38 -15.76
N PHE A 297 -2.94 5.43 -15.44
CA PHE A 297 -3.52 6.60 -14.77
C PHE A 297 -3.02 7.94 -15.32
N GLY A 298 -3.85 8.95 -15.11
CA GLY A 298 -3.52 10.36 -15.26
C GLY A 298 -3.91 11.15 -14.01
N GLU A 299 -3.10 12.12 -13.62
CA GLU A 299 -3.25 12.92 -12.41
C GLU A 299 -3.04 14.40 -12.73
N LEU A 300 -3.84 15.25 -12.10
CA LEU A 300 -3.65 16.69 -12.03
C LEU A 300 -3.68 17.15 -10.57
N ILE A 301 -2.61 17.81 -10.13
CA ILE A 301 -2.54 18.51 -8.86
C ILE A 301 -2.43 20.00 -9.10
N ILE A 302 -3.27 20.81 -8.46
CA ILE A 302 -3.15 22.26 -8.43
C ILE A 302 -3.02 22.75 -6.99
N ARG A 303 -2.23 23.82 -6.81
CA ARG A 303 -1.96 24.46 -5.52
C ARG A 303 -2.22 25.97 -5.62
N PRO A 304 -3.49 26.42 -5.63
CA PRO A 304 -3.87 27.82 -5.80
C PRO A 304 -3.31 28.76 -4.72
N SER A 305 -2.97 28.22 -3.54
CA SER A 305 -2.31 28.94 -2.45
C SER A 305 -1.36 28.03 -1.68
N GLY A 306 -0.58 28.57 -0.75
CA GLY A 306 0.25 27.76 0.16
C GLY A 306 -0.54 26.87 1.13
N ARG A 307 -1.87 27.05 1.21
CA ARG A 307 -2.75 26.33 2.14
C ARG A 307 -3.65 25.32 1.47
N LEU A 308 -3.87 25.41 0.15
CA LEU A 308 -4.82 24.57 -0.57
C LEU A 308 -4.10 23.72 -1.62
N THR A 309 -4.30 22.41 -1.55
CA THR A 309 -3.97 21.47 -2.63
C THR A 309 -5.26 20.83 -3.11
N VAL A 310 -5.46 20.79 -4.43
CA VAL A 310 -6.54 20.03 -5.06
C VAL A 310 -5.90 19.02 -6.00
N ARG A 311 -6.35 17.78 -5.94
CA ARG A 311 -5.85 16.68 -6.76
C ARG A 311 -7.01 15.96 -7.41
N THR A 312 -6.86 15.54 -8.65
CA THR A 312 -7.80 14.63 -9.32
C THR A 312 -7.04 13.61 -10.14
N ASP A 313 -7.55 12.39 -10.15
CA ASP A 313 -6.95 11.27 -10.89
C ASP A 313 -8.03 10.50 -11.65
N VAL A 314 -7.60 9.90 -12.77
CA VAL A 314 -8.37 8.91 -13.51
C VAL A 314 -7.51 7.67 -13.67
N HIS A 315 -8.03 6.52 -13.28
CA HIS A 315 -7.38 5.22 -13.39
C HIS A 315 -8.22 4.27 -14.25
N VAL A 316 -7.57 3.56 -15.17
CA VAL A 316 -8.14 2.46 -15.94
C VAL A 316 -7.52 1.17 -15.42
N LEU A 317 -8.33 0.37 -14.73
CA LEU A 317 -7.88 -0.81 -14.01
C LEU A 317 -8.28 -2.08 -14.76
N ARG A 318 -7.30 -2.94 -15.00
CA ARG A 318 -7.48 -4.24 -15.64
C ARG A 318 -6.70 -5.31 -14.89
N LEU A 319 -7.28 -6.48 -14.69
CA LEU A 319 -6.53 -7.62 -14.15
C LEU A 319 -5.45 -8.06 -15.15
N ALA A 320 -4.28 -8.43 -14.65
CA ALA A 320 -3.18 -8.95 -15.48
C ALA A 320 -3.48 -10.35 -16.02
N GLY A 321 -4.15 -11.18 -15.22
CA GLY A 321 -4.58 -12.53 -15.49
C GLY A 321 -6.07 -12.68 -15.17
N ARG A 322 -6.84 -13.12 -16.18
CA ARG A 322 -8.29 -13.37 -16.06
C ARG A 322 -8.64 -14.69 -15.37
N SER A 323 -7.67 -15.56 -15.15
CA SER A 323 -7.84 -16.82 -14.40
C SER A 323 -7.61 -16.62 -12.91
N ASP A 324 -7.10 -15.45 -12.52
CA ASP A 324 -6.75 -15.11 -11.16
C ASP A 324 -7.82 -14.23 -10.50
N LEU A 325 -7.60 -13.85 -9.25
CA LEU A 325 -8.53 -13.08 -8.43
C LEU A 325 -8.32 -11.58 -8.57
N TRP A 326 -9.37 -10.83 -8.27
CA TRP A 326 -9.30 -9.43 -7.92
C TRP A 326 -9.00 -9.31 -6.42
N TYR A 327 -7.82 -8.78 -6.09
CA TYR A 327 -7.32 -8.67 -4.72
C TYR A 327 -7.56 -7.29 -4.12
N GLN A 328 -7.94 -7.28 -2.84
CA GLN A 328 -7.99 -6.08 -2.01
C GLN A 328 -7.53 -6.41 -0.58
N GLY A 329 -6.85 -5.49 0.10
CA GLY A 329 -6.40 -5.68 1.48
C GLY A 329 -5.03 -5.09 1.77
N GLY A 330 -4.40 -5.62 2.80
CA GLY A 330 -3.21 -5.01 3.39
C GLY A 330 -2.18 -5.98 3.96
N GLY A 331 -2.37 -7.27 3.74
CA GLY A 331 -1.60 -8.33 4.37
C GLY A 331 -1.96 -8.56 5.83
N ALA A 332 -1.20 -9.43 6.48
CA ALA A 332 -1.46 -9.92 7.82
C ALA A 332 -1.72 -8.78 8.83
N PHE A 333 -2.79 -8.93 9.61
CA PHE A 333 -3.17 -7.96 10.66
C PHE A 333 -3.84 -8.59 11.89
N GLN A 334 -4.29 -9.84 11.81
CA GLN A 334 -4.85 -10.61 12.93
C GLN A 334 -4.52 -12.10 12.76
N PRO A 335 -4.51 -12.91 13.84
CA PRO A 335 -4.07 -14.31 13.77
C PRO A 335 -4.86 -15.13 12.75
N GLY A 336 -6.20 -15.10 12.81
CA GLY A 336 -7.06 -16.01 12.05
C GLY A 336 -7.47 -15.56 10.64
N THR A 337 -6.86 -14.52 10.07
CA THR A 337 -7.17 -14.13 8.67
C THR A 337 -5.93 -13.79 7.88
N PHE A 338 -6.00 -14.07 6.58
CA PHE A 338 -4.91 -13.84 5.64
C PHE A 338 -4.52 -12.36 5.53
N GLY A 339 -5.51 -11.47 5.52
CA GLY A 339 -5.30 -10.02 5.40
C GLY A 339 -5.42 -9.47 3.98
N TYR A 340 -5.70 -10.35 3.01
CA TYR A 340 -6.25 -10.01 1.71
C TYR A 340 -7.59 -10.71 1.52
N ALA A 341 -8.47 -10.10 0.73
CA ALA A 341 -9.64 -10.73 0.14
C ALA A 341 -9.40 -10.88 -1.36
N GLY A 342 -9.73 -12.06 -1.90
CA GLY A 342 -9.68 -12.34 -3.32
C GLY A 342 -11.08 -12.61 -3.84
N ARG A 343 -11.46 -11.94 -4.92
CA ARG A 343 -12.76 -12.12 -5.59
C ARG A 343 -12.54 -12.75 -6.96
N PRO A 344 -13.33 -13.76 -7.37
CA PRO A 344 -13.17 -14.38 -8.68
C PRO A 344 -13.40 -13.35 -9.79
N SER A 345 -12.53 -13.37 -10.80
CA SER A 345 -12.61 -12.51 -11.97
C SER A 345 -13.75 -12.87 -12.95
N GLY A 346 -14.27 -14.11 -12.85
CA GLY A 346 -15.25 -14.65 -13.80
C GLY A 346 -14.70 -14.84 -15.21
N GLY A 347 -13.38 -14.99 -15.38
CA GLY A 347 -12.75 -15.09 -16.71
C GLY A 347 -12.61 -13.74 -17.43
N HIS A 348 -12.83 -12.63 -16.72
CA HIS A 348 -12.72 -11.27 -17.25
C HIS A 348 -11.48 -10.55 -16.74
N ALA A 349 -11.06 -9.50 -17.46
CA ALA A 349 -9.94 -8.67 -17.07
C ALA A 349 -10.33 -7.20 -16.80
N GLY A 350 -11.41 -6.68 -17.40
CA GLY A 350 -11.84 -5.30 -17.12
C GLY A 350 -12.35 -5.18 -15.68
N LEU A 351 -11.64 -4.41 -14.84
CA LEU A 351 -11.99 -4.23 -13.43
C LEU A 351 -12.88 -3.00 -13.26
N ALA A 352 -12.35 -1.81 -13.50
CA ALA A 352 -13.07 -0.55 -13.36
C ALA A 352 -12.34 0.62 -14.01
N THR A 353 -13.07 1.68 -14.31
CA THR A 353 -12.49 3.03 -14.42
C THR A 353 -12.79 3.81 -13.14
N LEU A 354 -11.76 4.27 -12.44
CA LEU A 354 -11.88 5.07 -11.21
C LEU A 354 -11.61 6.54 -11.52
N TYR A 355 -12.54 7.40 -11.12
CA TYR A 355 -12.39 8.85 -11.12
C TYR A 355 -12.35 9.31 -9.67
N ASP A 356 -11.37 10.09 -9.28
CA ASP A 356 -11.36 10.65 -7.94
C ASP A 356 -10.81 12.07 -7.86
N ALA A 357 -11.15 12.73 -6.75
CA ALA A 357 -10.74 14.08 -6.43
C ALA A 357 -10.57 14.24 -4.92
N SER A 358 -9.59 15.07 -4.53
CA SER A 358 -9.40 15.51 -3.15
C SER A 358 -9.08 16.98 -3.05
N GLY A 359 -9.38 17.55 -1.90
CA GLY A 359 -8.98 18.90 -1.51
C GLY A 359 -8.45 18.90 -0.09
N ASP A 360 -7.23 19.40 0.10
CA ASP A 360 -6.57 19.49 1.40
C ASP A 360 -6.29 20.95 1.71
N TYR A 361 -6.86 21.43 2.81
CA TYR A 361 -6.76 22.81 3.28
C TYR A 361 -6.10 22.90 4.66
N THR A 362 -4.91 23.48 4.72
CA THR A 362 -4.21 23.81 5.96
C THR A 362 -4.79 25.09 6.54
N VAL A 363 -5.59 24.97 7.59
CA VAL A 363 -6.20 26.12 8.28
C VAL A 363 -5.12 26.92 9.01
N ASN A 364 -4.28 26.21 9.79
CA ASN A 364 -3.12 26.75 10.50
C ASN A 364 -2.12 25.62 10.84
N THR A 365 -1.12 25.89 11.67
CA THR A 365 -0.08 24.92 12.06
C THR A 365 -0.61 23.72 12.84
N HIS A 366 -1.78 23.85 13.47
CA HIS A 366 -2.41 22.83 14.32
C HIS A 366 -3.59 22.14 13.63
N LEU A 367 -4.17 22.73 12.59
CA LEU A 367 -5.43 22.29 12.02
C LEU A 367 -5.39 22.21 10.50
N ALA A 368 -5.81 21.06 9.96
CA ALA A 368 -6.03 20.84 8.54
C ALA A 368 -7.35 20.11 8.29
N ILE A 369 -7.99 20.41 7.16
CA ILE A 369 -9.23 19.78 6.70
C ILE A 369 -8.99 19.18 5.32
N GLY A 370 -9.33 17.92 5.14
CA GLY A 370 -9.26 17.20 3.88
C GLY A 370 -10.62 16.66 3.47
N GLY A 371 -10.88 16.63 2.16
CA GLY A 371 -12.06 15.99 1.58
C GLY A 371 -11.65 15.12 0.40
N TYR A 372 -12.32 13.99 0.24
CA TYR A 372 -12.12 13.07 -0.88
C TYR A 372 -13.45 12.55 -1.41
N TYR A 373 -13.52 12.38 -2.73
CA TYR A 373 -14.59 11.68 -3.42
C TYR A 373 -14.00 10.83 -4.54
N GLY A 374 -14.39 9.56 -4.58
CA GLY A 374 -14.04 8.62 -5.65
C GLY A 374 -15.30 7.93 -6.19
N TYR A 375 -15.33 7.75 -7.50
CA TYR A 375 -16.36 7.05 -8.25
C TYR A 375 -15.71 6.00 -9.14
N ALA A 376 -15.96 4.73 -8.85
CA ALA A 376 -15.52 3.60 -9.66
C ALA A 376 -16.68 3.11 -10.53
N SER A 377 -16.50 3.19 -11.84
CA SER A 377 -17.38 2.56 -12.83
C SER A 377 -16.89 1.14 -13.10
N GLY A 378 -17.51 0.15 -12.48
CA GLY A 378 -17.13 -1.25 -12.61
C GLY A 378 -17.34 -1.81 -14.02
N GLU A 379 -16.40 -2.64 -14.44
CA GLU A 379 -16.42 -3.36 -15.72
C GLU A 379 -16.84 -4.83 -15.52
N GLN A 380 -16.41 -5.76 -16.38
CA GLN A 380 -16.98 -7.11 -16.44
C GLN A 380 -16.67 -7.93 -15.18
N VAL A 381 -15.50 -7.75 -14.56
CA VAL A 381 -15.16 -8.41 -13.28
C VAL A 381 -16.15 -7.99 -12.19
N VAL A 382 -16.39 -6.69 -12.03
CA VAL A 382 -17.33 -6.16 -11.03
C VAL A 382 -18.76 -6.59 -11.35
N ARG A 383 -19.17 -6.55 -12.63
CA ARG A 383 -20.51 -6.95 -13.07
C ARG A 383 -20.81 -8.42 -12.75
N ALA A 384 -19.82 -9.30 -12.84
CA ALA A 384 -19.99 -10.72 -12.51
C ALA A 384 -20.30 -10.95 -11.01
N ILE A 385 -19.88 -10.03 -10.13
CA ILE A 385 -20.03 -10.14 -8.67
C ILE A 385 -21.22 -9.29 -8.17
N TYR A 386 -21.45 -8.13 -8.78
CA TYR A 386 -22.46 -7.14 -8.42
C TYR A 386 -23.40 -6.86 -9.61
N PRO A 387 -24.40 -7.74 -9.86
CA PRO A 387 -25.26 -7.61 -11.03
C PRO A 387 -26.28 -6.46 -10.93
N ALA A 388 -26.62 -6.03 -9.71
CA ALA A 388 -27.62 -4.99 -9.47
C ALA A 388 -27.07 -3.57 -9.73
N ASP A 389 -25.87 -3.28 -9.24
CA ASP A 389 -25.16 -2.03 -9.50
C ASP A 389 -23.65 -2.33 -9.57
N ARG A 390 -23.00 -1.80 -10.60
CA ARG A 390 -21.56 -1.95 -10.85
C ARG A 390 -20.79 -0.69 -10.50
N ALA A 391 -21.46 0.37 -10.08
CA ALA A 391 -20.82 1.59 -9.62
C ALA A 391 -20.51 1.50 -8.12
N ALA A 392 -19.39 2.07 -7.72
CA ALA A 392 -19.06 2.24 -6.31
C ALA A 392 -18.62 3.67 -6.04
N ARG A 393 -18.97 4.17 -4.85
CA ARG A 393 -18.63 5.52 -4.39
C ARG A 393 -17.92 5.42 -3.05
N PHE A 394 -16.86 6.20 -2.88
CA PHE A 394 -16.17 6.34 -1.60
C PHE A 394 -15.87 7.80 -1.35
N SER A 395 -16.26 8.30 -0.18
CA SER A 395 -16.03 9.68 0.19
C SER A 395 -15.73 9.79 1.68
N TYR A 396 -14.91 10.75 2.03
CA TYR A 396 -14.68 11.11 3.43
C TYR A 396 -14.35 12.60 3.55
N VAL A 397 -14.58 13.10 4.76
CA VAL A 397 -14.03 14.37 5.23
C VAL A 397 -13.19 14.05 6.46
N GLU A 398 -12.01 14.64 6.52
CA GLU A 398 -11.04 14.41 7.58
C GLU A 398 -10.63 15.74 8.21
N LEU A 399 -10.60 15.77 9.54
CA LEU A 399 -10.07 16.89 10.32
C LEU A 399 -8.85 16.39 11.08
N VAL A 400 -7.70 17.01 10.83
CA VAL A 400 -6.46 16.67 11.53
C VAL A 400 -6.10 17.80 12.48
N ALA A 401 -6.13 17.50 13.78
CA ALA A 401 -5.66 18.37 14.84
C ALA A 401 -4.33 17.86 15.41
N ARG A 402 -3.32 18.72 15.49
CA ARG A 402 -1.99 18.43 16.04
C ARG A 402 -1.72 19.31 17.25
N PHE A 403 -1.38 18.67 18.37
CA PHE A 403 -1.15 19.30 19.67
C PHE A 403 0.31 19.22 20.07
#